data_AF-A0A9E3H9X4-F1
#
_entry.id   AF-A0A9E3H9X4-F1
#
_cell.length_a   1.000
_cell.length_b   1.000
_cell.length_c   1.000
_cell.angle_alpha   90.00
_cell.angle_beta   90.00
_cell.angle_gamma   90.00
#
_symmetry.space_group_name_H-M   'P 1'
#
loop_
_entity.id
_entity.type
_entity.pdbx_description
1 polymer ?
#
loop_
_entity_poly.entity_id
_entity_poly.type
_entity_poly.pdbx_seq_one_letter_code
_entity_poly.pdbx_strand_id
1 'polypeptide(L)'
;MYLKTLYLRHFRNYKEQQVEFTAPKTILVGDNAQGKSNLLEAVELLATLRSHRTFRDRELVQEAEELAQISASLKRETGTSTLNLILRRNGRRTVNLNGENLRRQMDFLGVLNGVQFSSLDLELVRGGPEGRRHWLDTLLIQLEPVYAHILQQYHQVLRQRNAFLKRNIESSYTTSLQSELAIWDAQLAIAGTRVIRRRERAIQRLAPIAKMWHASISGSKEILQIKYLPNVPLEQNYPEKVQQAFLEKLQQRTVAELHQGTTLVGPHRDEVELIINQTPARQYGSQGQQRTLVLALKLAELKLIEEVVGEPPLLLLDDVLAELDPSRQNQLLDTIQDRFQTIITTTHLGAFDSQWLNSSQIFYVKSGEISTEKVGI
;
A
#
# COMPACT_ATOMS: atom_id res chain seq x y z
N MET A 1 1.22 17.89 -5.42
CA MET A 1 1.90 17.04 -6.42
C MET A 1 1.02 16.78 -7.64
N TYR A 2 1.61 16.65 -8.83
CA TYR A 2 0.93 16.34 -10.09
C TYR A 2 1.83 15.48 -11.01
N LEU A 3 1.36 14.33 -11.47
CA LEU A 3 1.96 13.49 -12.52
C LEU A 3 1.67 14.13 -13.88
N LYS A 4 2.72 14.65 -14.52
CA LYS A 4 2.62 15.32 -15.82
C LYS A 4 2.68 14.34 -16.97
N THR A 5 3.63 13.42 -16.93
CA THR A 5 3.81 12.43 -18.00
C THR A 5 4.09 11.05 -17.42
N LEU A 6 3.62 10.01 -18.10
CA LEU A 6 3.97 8.62 -17.87
C LEU A 6 4.39 7.99 -19.19
N TYR A 7 5.53 7.30 -19.19
CA TYR A 7 6.05 6.55 -20.32
C TYR A 7 6.23 5.10 -19.90
N LEU A 8 5.70 4.20 -20.70
CA LEU A 8 5.74 2.76 -20.50
C LEU A 8 6.39 2.12 -21.72
N ARG A 9 7.33 1.20 -21.49
CA ARG A 9 7.93 0.39 -22.55
C ARG A 9 8.08 -1.04 -22.08
N HIS A 10 7.57 -1.98 -22.89
CA HIS A 10 7.53 -3.41 -22.61
C HIS A 10 6.99 -3.76 -21.20
N PHE A 11 6.09 -2.94 -20.68
CA PHE A 11 5.49 -3.12 -19.35
C PHE A 11 4.12 -3.78 -19.50
N ARG A 12 3.94 -4.97 -18.93
CA ARG A 12 2.72 -5.79 -19.09
C ARG A 12 2.37 -5.96 -20.57
N ASN A 13 1.24 -5.40 -21.00
CA ASN A 13 0.78 -5.43 -22.39
C ASN A 13 1.14 -4.16 -23.18
N TYR A 14 1.76 -3.16 -22.58
CA TYR A 14 2.22 -1.95 -23.26
C TYR A 14 3.55 -2.22 -23.97
N LYS A 15 3.57 -2.18 -25.31
CA LYS A 15 4.82 -2.21 -26.09
C LYS A 15 5.60 -0.91 -25.90
N GLU A 16 4.94 0.21 -26.19
CA GLU A 16 5.44 1.54 -25.95
C GLU A 16 4.24 2.49 -25.87
N GLN A 17 4.16 3.29 -24.81
CA GLN A 17 3.07 4.25 -24.63
C GLN A 17 3.57 5.46 -23.87
N GLN A 18 3.24 6.65 -24.38
CA GLN A 18 3.41 7.90 -23.67
C GLN A 18 2.03 8.49 -23.36
N VAL A 19 1.85 8.97 -22.13
CA VAL A 19 0.63 9.64 -21.67
C VAL A 19 1.03 10.98 -21.08
N GLU A 20 0.41 12.04 -21.56
CA GLU A 20 0.48 13.37 -20.94
C GLU A 20 -0.84 13.66 -20.25
N PHE A 21 -0.78 13.91 -18.94
CA PHE A 21 -1.92 14.29 -18.14
C PHE A 21 -2.05 15.81 -18.15
N THR A 22 -3.19 16.29 -18.61
CA THR A 22 -3.46 17.73 -18.79
C THR A 22 -4.61 18.24 -17.93
N ALA A 23 -5.34 17.34 -17.27
CA ALA A 23 -6.44 17.63 -16.37
C ALA A 23 -6.19 17.02 -14.97
N PRO A 24 -6.84 17.54 -13.91
CA PRO A 24 -6.79 16.90 -12.59
C PRO A 24 -7.47 15.53 -12.60
N LYS A 25 -8.45 15.31 -13.49
CA LYS A 25 -9.20 14.06 -13.59
C LYS A 25 -8.92 13.41 -14.94
N THR A 26 -8.61 12.12 -14.93
CA THR A 26 -8.38 11.33 -16.13
C THR A 26 -9.19 10.05 -16.08
N ILE A 27 -9.98 9.79 -17.13
CA ILE A 27 -10.81 8.58 -17.25
C ILE A 27 -10.24 7.73 -18.37
N LEU A 28 -9.80 6.52 -18.04
CA LEU A 28 -9.39 5.46 -18.94
C LEU A 28 -10.60 4.56 -19.23
N VAL A 29 -11.06 4.55 -20.46
CA VAL A 29 -12.24 3.79 -20.91
C VAL A 29 -11.79 2.66 -21.82
N GLY A 30 -12.34 1.46 -21.62
CA GLY A 30 -12.10 0.33 -22.51
C GLY A 30 -12.58 -0.97 -21.89
N ASP A 31 -12.66 -2.03 -22.69
CA ASP A 31 -13.10 -3.32 -22.20
C ASP A 31 -12.15 -3.90 -21.12
N ASN A 32 -12.58 -4.97 -20.49
CA ASN A 32 -11.74 -5.72 -19.56
C ASN A 32 -10.48 -6.24 -20.27
N ALA A 33 -9.39 -6.36 -19.52
CA ALA A 33 -8.08 -6.85 -20.00
C ALA A 33 -7.40 -6.02 -21.11
N GLN A 34 -7.87 -4.80 -21.41
CA GLN A 34 -7.24 -3.95 -22.44
C GLN A 34 -5.97 -3.21 -21.98
N GLY A 35 -5.70 -3.13 -20.67
CA GLY A 35 -4.49 -2.50 -20.12
C GLY A 35 -4.74 -1.38 -19.12
N LYS A 36 -6.00 -0.96 -18.89
CA LYS A 36 -6.37 0.12 -17.96
C LYS A 36 -5.71 -0.03 -16.57
N SER A 37 -5.94 -1.17 -15.92
CA SER A 37 -5.37 -1.49 -14.60
C SER A 37 -3.84 -1.63 -14.63
N ASN A 38 -3.25 -2.00 -15.78
CA ASN A 38 -1.80 -2.05 -15.92
C ASN A 38 -1.20 -0.62 -15.88
N LEU A 39 -1.86 0.39 -16.45
CA LEU A 39 -1.39 1.78 -16.31
C LEU A 39 -1.41 2.22 -14.85
N LEU A 40 -2.49 1.95 -14.12
CA LEU A 40 -2.58 2.26 -12.68
C LEU A 40 -1.50 1.52 -11.88
N GLU A 41 -1.27 0.23 -12.18
CA GLU A 41 -0.20 -0.57 -11.59
C GLU A 41 1.19 0.03 -11.83
N ALA A 42 1.43 0.64 -13.00
CA ALA A 42 2.69 1.33 -13.28
C ALA A 42 2.88 2.55 -12.37
N VAL A 43 1.82 3.33 -12.11
CA VAL A 43 1.86 4.46 -11.19
C VAL A 43 2.02 3.99 -9.74
N GLU A 44 1.34 2.91 -9.33
CA GLU A 44 1.50 2.28 -8.02
C GLU A 44 2.95 1.80 -7.79
N LEU A 45 3.57 1.19 -8.80
CA LEU A 45 4.97 0.75 -8.75
C LEU A 45 5.93 1.93 -8.57
N LEU A 46 5.65 3.08 -9.18
CA LEU A 46 6.44 4.29 -8.96
C LEU A 46 6.28 4.84 -7.53
N ALA A 47 5.08 4.73 -6.94
CA ALA A 47 4.81 5.18 -5.57
C ALA A 47 5.44 4.28 -4.51
N THR A 48 5.30 2.95 -4.67
CA THR A 48 5.50 1.97 -3.60
C THR A 48 6.62 0.97 -3.86
N LEU A 49 7.15 0.92 -5.09
CA LEU A 49 8.02 -0.14 -5.60
C LEU A 49 7.39 -1.55 -5.50
N ARG A 50 6.08 -1.64 -5.39
CA ARG A 50 5.35 -2.91 -5.30
C ARG A 50 4.18 -2.91 -6.27
N SER A 51 3.81 -4.11 -6.70
CA SER A 51 2.58 -4.36 -7.43
C SER A 51 1.65 -5.08 -6.47
N HIS A 52 0.39 -4.67 -6.44
CA HIS A 52 -0.66 -5.39 -5.71
C HIS A 52 -0.98 -6.78 -6.30
N ARG A 53 -0.53 -7.07 -7.53
CA ARG A 53 -0.85 -8.32 -8.27
C ARG A 53 0.27 -9.35 -8.22
N THR A 54 1.53 -8.91 -8.15
CA THR A 54 2.69 -9.81 -8.14
C THR A 54 3.87 -9.26 -7.37
N PHE A 55 4.62 -10.18 -6.76
CA PHE A 55 5.89 -9.87 -6.09
C PHE A 55 7.10 -10.05 -7.00
N ARG A 56 6.92 -10.50 -8.26
CA ARG A 56 8.03 -10.83 -9.16
C ARG A 56 8.09 -9.87 -10.33
N ASP A 57 9.18 -9.11 -10.41
CA ASP A 57 9.43 -8.14 -11.50
C ASP A 57 9.33 -8.76 -12.90
N ARG A 58 9.77 -10.01 -13.05
CA ARG A 58 9.68 -10.74 -14.33
C ARG A 58 8.26 -10.89 -14.88
N GLU A 59 7.25 -10.86 -14.01
CA GLU A 59 5.83 -10.99 -14.39
C GLU A 59 5.25 -9.64 -14.83
N LEU A 60 5.99 -8.55 -14.64
CA LEU A 60 5.68 -7.19 -15.09
C LEU A 60 6.31 -6.86 -16.45
N VAL A 61 7.30 -7.64 -16.88
CA VAL A 61 7.96 -7.51 -18.19
C VAL A 61 7.12 -8.20 -19.25
N GLN A 62 6.91 -7.52 -20.39
CA GLN A 62 6.21 -8.08 -21.54
C GLN A 62 6.84 -9.39 -22.00
N GLU A 63 6.01 -10.31 -22.50
CA GLU A 63 6.50 -11.58 -23.01
C GLU A 63 7.52 -11.39 -24.15
N ALA A 64 8.53 -12.26 -24.18
CA ALA A 64 9.68 -12.21 -25.09
C ALA A 64 10.66 -11.03 -24.89
N GLU A 65 10.41 -10.12 -23.95
CA GLU A 65 11.31 -9.01 -23.64
C GLU A 65 12.19 -9.28 -22.40
N GLU A 66 13.38 -8.68 -22.36
CA GLU A 66 14.32 -8.84 -21.25
C GLU A 66 14.15 -7.77 -20.16
N LEU A 67 13.62 -6.61 -20.52
CA LEU A 67 13.44 -5.46 -19.63
C LEU A 67 12.15 -4.72 -19.93
N ALA A 68 11.62 -4.06 -18.90
CA ALA A 68 10.54 -3.11 -19.00
C ALA A 68 10.94 -1.78 -18.37
N GLN A 69 10.40 -0.68 -18.87
CA GLN A 69 10.67 0.65 -18.36
C GLN A 69 9.37 1.36 -18.02
N ILE A 70 9.37 2.02 -16.87
CA ILE A 70 8.34 2.95 -16.43
C ILE A 70 9.03 4.26 -16.10
N SER A 71 8.69 5.34 -16.79
CA SER A 71 9.24 6.67 -16.53
C SER A 71 8.14 7.68 -16.31
N ALA A 72 8.34 8.61 -15.39
CA ALA A 72 7.36 9.64 -15.07
C ALA A 72 8.01 11.00 -14.81
N SER A 73 7.31 12.07 -15.15
CA SER A 73 7.63 13.42 -14.71
C SER A 73 6.57 13.90 -13.74
N LEU A 74 7.00 14.36 -12.57
CA LEU A 74 6.16 14.98 -11.55
C LEU A 74 6.42 16.47 -11.47
N LYS A 75 5.37 17.24 -11.17
CA LYS A 75 5.42 18.59 -10.65
C LYS A 75 5.07 18.55 -9.17
N ARG A 76 6.03 18.89 -8.32
CA ARG A 76 5.86 19.05 -6.87
C ARG A 76 5.99 20.51 -6.49
N GLU A 77 5.68 20.84 -5.25
CA GLU A 77 5.94 22.18 -4.72
C GLU A 77 7.44 22.49 -4.70
N THR A 78 8.27 21.49 -4.43
CA THR A 78 9.73 21.59 -4.40
C THR A 78 10.40 21.65 -5.78
N GLY A 79 9.64 21.45 -6.86
CA GLY A 79 10.14 21.47 -8.23
C GLY A 79 9.69 20.29 -9.07
N THR A 80 10.33 20.10 -10.22
CA THR A 80 10.08 18.94 -11.09
C THR A 80 10.94 17.76 -10.67
N SER A 81 10.38 16.56 -10.70
CA SER A 81 11.14 15.32 -10.46
C SER A 81 10.89 14.33 -11.58
N THR A 82 11.93 13.66 -12.05
CA THR A 82 11.81 12.58 -13.02
C THR A 82 12.12 11.25 -12.34
N LEU A 83 11.20 10.30 -12.48
CA LEU A 83 11.32 8.96 -11.95
C LEU A 83 11.50 8.00 -13.11
N ASN A 84 12.42 7.06 -12.98
CA ASN A 84 12.57 5.97 -13.94
C ASN A 84 12.83 4.65 -13.21
N LEU A 85 12.04 3.64 -13.56
CA LEU A 85 12.08 2.29 -13.00
C LEU A 85 12.31 1.31 -14.15
N ILE A 86 13.44 0.61 -14.10
CA ILE A 86 13.80 -0.43 -15.07
C ILE A 86 13.65 -1.79 -14.39
N LEU A 87 12.65 -2.54 -14.82
CA LEU A 87 12.39 -3.90 -14.40
C LEU A 87 13.13 -4.86 -15.33
N ARG A 88 13.62 -5.98 -14.79
CA ARG A 88 14.36 -6.98 -15.56
C ARG A 88 13.71 -8.33 -15.38
N ARG A 89 13.62 -9.10 -16.46
CA ARG A 89 13.18 -10.50 -16.40
C ARG A 89 14.14 -11.33 -15.57
N ASN A 90 15.43 -11.04 -15.73
CA ASN A 90 16.54 -11.63 -14.99
C ASN A 90 17.35 -10.54 -14.27
N GLY A 91 17.55 -10.70 -12.97
CA GLY A 91 18.34 -9.77 -12.15
C GLY A 91 17.48 -8.77 -11.36
N ARG A 92 18.16 -7.81 -10.73
CA ARG A 92 17.51 -6.78 -9.90
C ARG A 92 17.03 -5.63 -10.76
N ARG A 93 15.90 -5.01 -10.41
CA ARG A 93 15.47 -3.74 -10.99
C ARG A 93 16.43 -2.59 -10.65
N THR A 94 16.45 -1.56 -11.51
CA THR A 94 17.15 -0.29 -11.29
C THR A 94 16.13 0.82 -11.08
N VAL A 95 16.39 1.69 -10.12
CA VAL A 95 15.65 2.94 -9.93
C VAL A 95 16.56 4.12 -10.24
N ASN A 96 16.00 5.14 -10.87
CA ASN A 96 16.68 6.35 -11.25
C ASN A 96 15.80 7.55 -10.88
N LEU A 97 16.40 8.55 -10.24
CA LEU A 97 15.74 9.78 -9.83
C LEU A 97 16.54 10.95 -10.40
N ASN A 98 15.87 11.83 -11.15
CA ASN A 98 16.48 13.01 -11.75
C ASN A 98 17.72 12.72 -12.63
N GLY A 99 17.72 11.57 -13.31
CA GLY A 99 18.82 11.15 -14.18
C GLY A 99 19.90 10.32 -13.47
N GLU A 100 19.87 10.21 -12.14
CA GLU A 100 20.87 9.46 -11.37
C GLU A 100 20.35 8.10 -10.90
N ASN A 101 21.15 7.05 -11.10
CA ASN A 101 20.84 5.72 -10.59
C ASN A 101 21.04 5.66 -9.08
N LEU A 102 19.99 5.31 -8.34
CA LEU A 102 20.09 5.22 -6.88
C LEU A 102 20.75 3.90 -6.45
N ARG A 103 21.65 3.99 -5.48
CA ARG A 103 22.30 2.80 -4.88
C ARG A 103 21.32 1.94 -4.08
N ARG A 104 20.39 2.59 -3.38
CA ARG A 104 19.34 1.92 -2.59
C ARG A 104 17.99 2.20 -3.23
N GLN A 105 17.24 1.13 -3.49
CA GLN A 105 15.91 1.26 -4.09
C GLN A 105 14.96 2.08 -3.21
N MET A 106 15.04 1.93 -1.89
CA MET A 106 14.16 2.64 -0.95
C MET A 106 14.31 4.16 -0.98
N ASP A 107 15.43 4.69 -1.48
CA ASP A 107 15.64 6.14 -1.62
C ASP A 107 14.72 6.74 -2.72
N PHE A 108 14.04 5.89 -3.50
CA PHE A 108 13.02 6.25 -4.48
C PHE A 108 11.62 6.50 -3.86
N LEU A 109 11.38 5.97 -2.66
CA LEU A 109 10.07 6.02 -2.00
C LEU A 109 9.76 7.42 -1.47
N GLY A 110 8.50 7.85 -1.55
CA GLY A 110 8.04 9.17 -1.11
C GLY A 110 8.28 10.30 -2.13
N VAL A 111 8.90 10.00 -3.28
CA VAL A 111 8.97 10.95 -4.40
C VAL A 111 7.59 11.10 -5.05
N LEU A 112 6.90 9.97 -5.30
CA LEU A 112 5.51 9.89 -5.69
C LEU A 112 4.70 9.31 -4.53
N ASN A 113 3.62 9.99 -4.14
CA ASN A 113 2.64 9.49 -3.19
C ASN A 113 1.32 9.21 -3.90
N GLY A 114 0.70 8.07 -3.62
CA GLY A 114 -0.55 7.68 -4.26
C GLY A 114 -1.37 6.73 -3.42
N VAL A 115 -2.69 6.85 -3.51
CA VAL A 115 -3.63 5.89 -2.93
C VAL A 115 -4.35 5.21 -4.08
N GLN A 116 -4.24 3.89 -4.14
CA GLN A 116 -5.04 3.07 -5.04
C GLN A 116 -6.26 2.54 -4.32
N PHE A 117 -7.40 2.63 -4.98
CA PHE A 117 -8.64 1.99 -4.59
C PHE A 117 -9.09 1.04 -5.70
N SER A 118 -9.19 -0.24 -5.37
CA SER A 118 -9.59 -1.33 -6.26
C SER A 118 -10.60 -2.25 -5.57
N SER A 119 -11.22 -3.13 -6.36
CA SER A 119 -12.09 -4.19 -5.84
C SER A 119 -11.38 -5.15 -4.87
N LEU A 120 -10.06 -5.29 -4.98
CA LEU A 120 -9.24 -6.14 -4.10
C LEU A 120 -9.15 -5.60 -2.67
N ASP A 121 -9.45 -4.31 -2.44
CA ASP A 121 -9.35 -3.71 -1.10
C ASP A 121 -10.39 -4.26 -0.10
N LEU A 122 -11.42 -4.99 -0.56
CA LEU A 122 -12.29 -5.77 0.33
C LEU A 122 -11.52 -6.82 1.15
N GLU A 123 -10.36 -7.27 0.68
CA GLU A 123 -9.48 -8.17 1.42
C GLU A 123 -8.89 -7.51 2.68
N LEU A 124 -8.87 -6.19 2.79
CA LEU A 124 -8.52 -5.51 4.05
C LEU A 124 -9.45 -5.93 5.18
N VAL A 125 -10.73 -6.17 4.87
CA VAL A 125 -11.75 -6.58 5.85
C VAL A 125 -11.86 -8.10 5.94
N ARG A 126 -11.95 -8.80 4.80
CA ARG A 126 -12.22 -10.25 4.74
C ARG A 126 -10.98 -11.09 4.97
N GLY A 127 -9.83 -10.59 4.52
CA GLY A 127 -8.56 -11.29 4.49
C GLY A 127 -7.90 -11.41 5.86
N GLY A 128 -6.73 -12.04 5.84
CA GLY A 128 -5.92 -12.30 7.03
C GLY A 128 -5.16 -11.06 7.55
N PRO A 129 -4.57 -11.17 8.75
CA PRO A 129 -3.77 -10.11 9.37
C PRO A 129 -2.62 -9.59 8.49
N GLU A 130 -2.07 -10.44 7.61
CA GLU A 130 -0.97 -10.08 6.72
C GLU A 130 -1.32 -8.96 5.75
N GLY A 131 -2.51 -9.01 5.14
CA GLY A 131 -2.97 -7.97 4.22
C GLY A 131 -3.07 -6.61 4.91
N ARG A 132 -3.62 -6.58 6.13
CA ARG A 132 -3.73 -5.35 6.93
C ARG A 132 -2.37 -4.82 7.40
N ARG A 133 -1.43 -5.70 7.79
CA ARG A 133 -0.06 -5.27 8.09
C ARG A 133 0.62 -4.70 6.85
N HIS A 134 0.47 -5.35 5.70
CA HIS A 134 1.05 -4.88 4.45
C HIS A 134 0.51 -3.50 4.05
N TRP A 135 -0.82 -3.33 4.13
CA TRP A 135 -1.49 -2.06 3.93
C TRP A 135 -0.96 -0.96 4.86
N LEU A 136 -0.87 -1.24 6.16
CA LEU A 136 -0.37 -0.27 7.14
C LEU A 136 1.10 0.08 6.89
N ASP A 137 1.92 -0.90 6.53
CA ASP A 137 3.32 -0.68 6.19
C ASP A 137 3.47 0.17 4.92
N THR A 138 2.64 -0.06 3.91
CA THR A 138 2.61 0.75 2.67
C THR A 138 2.21 2.19 2.97
N LEU A 139 1.17 2.41 3.79
CA LEU A 139 0.80 3.75 4.25
C LEU A 139 1.97 4.42 4.99
N LEU A 140 2.59 3.73 5.95
CA LEU A 140 3.72 4.26 6.71
C LEU A 140 4.90 4.65 5.83
N ILE A 141 5.24 3.85 4.82
CA ILE A 141 6.31 4.18 3.86
C ILE A 141 6.01 5.50 3.13
N GLN A 142 4.76 5.74 2.78
CA GLN A 142 4.35 6.99 2.11
C GLN A 142 4.39 8.20 3.05
N LEU A 143 4.07 8.01 4.34
CA LEU A 143 4.13 9.06 5.35
C LEU A 143 5.57 9.37 5.79
N GLU A 144 6.39 8.34 5.96
CA GLU A 144 7.77 8.42 6.45
C GLU A 144 8.66 7.38 5.74
N PRO A 145 9.32 7.72 4.61
CA PRO A 145 10.13 6.77 3.83
C PRO A 145 11.23 6.04 4.61
N VAL A 146 11.72 6.65 5.71
CA VAL A 146 12.65 6.00 6.65
C VAL A 146 12.10 4.70 7.25
N TYR A 147 10.77 4.56 7.35
CA TYR A 147 10.11 3.36 7.84
C TYR A 147 10.46 2.11 7.03
N ALA A 148 10.67 2.24 5.71
CA ALA A 148 11.09 1.12 4.87
C ALA A 148 12.40 0.50 5.37
N HIS A 149 13.35 1.32 5.81
CA HIS A 149 14.62 0.86 6.38
C HIS A 149 14.42 0.20 7.74
N ILE A 150 13.54 0.74 8.59
CA ILE A 150 13.20 0.16 9.90
C ILE A 150 12.59 -1.24 9.73
N LEU A 151 11.65 -1.37 8.80
CA LEU A 151 10.98 -2.62 8.50
C LEU A 151 11.96 -3.64 7.88
N GLN A 152 12.85 -3.21 6.98
CA GLN A 152 13.89 -4.08 6.42
C GLN A 152 14.84 -4.61 7.52
N GLN A 153 15.31 -3.73 8.42
CA GLN A 153 16.15 -4.12 9.55
C GLN A 153 15.46 -5.18 10.41
N TYR A 154 14.19 -4.96 10.75
CA TYR A 154 13.38 -5.93 11.49
C TYR A 154 13.30 -7.29 10.77
N HIS A 155 12.96 -7.30 9.48
CA HIS A 155 12.87 -8.55 8.71
C HIS A 155 14.21 -9.25 8.52
N GLN A 156 15.33 -8.53 8.48
CA GLN A 156 16.66 -9.14 8.42
C GLN A 156 16.96 -9.90 9.71
N VAL A 157 16.78 -9.26 10.86
CA VAL A 157 16.99 -9.89 12.18
C VAL A 157 16.03 -11.07 12.36
N LEU A 158 14.76 -10.91 12.01
CA LEU A 158 13.76 -11.99 12.07
C LEU A 158 14.16 -13.20 11.22
N ARG A 159 14.69 -12.98 10.00
CA ARG A 159 15.16 -14.07 9.14
C ARG A 159 16.38 -14.79 9.73
N GLN A 160 17.34 -14.04 10.28
CA GLN A 160 18.53 -14.63 10.91
C GLN A 160 18.16 -15.44 12.15
N ARG A 161 17.27 -14.90 13.01
CA ARG A 161 16.73 -15.61 14.16
C ARG A 161 15.97 -16.87 13.76
N ASN A 162 15.08 -16.79 12.76
CA ASN A 162 14.35 -17.98 12.28
C ASN A 162 15.29 -19.03 11.68
N ALA A 163 16.36 -18.62 10.99
CA ALA A 163 17.38 -19.55 10.50
C ALA A 163 18.12 -20.23 11.66
N PHE A 164 18.42 -19.48 12.73
CA PHE A 164 19.01 -20.01 13.96
C PHE A 164 18.07 -21.03 14.64
N LEU A 165 16.78 -20.70 14.82
CA LEU A 165 15.80 -21.62 15.40
C LEU A 165 15.70 -22.91 14.59
N LYS A 166 15.60 -22.81 13.26
CA LYS A 166 15.49 -23.99 12.37
C LYS A 166 16.68 -24.93 12.45
N ARG A 167 17.89 -24.39 12.63
CA ARG A 167 19.11 -25.20 12.75
C ARG A 167 19.18 -25.95 14.08
N ASN A 168 18.47 -25.48 15.10
CA ASN A 168 18.56 -25.98 16.47
C ASN A 168 17.27 -26.64 16.96
N ILE A 169 16.36 -27.06 16.06
CA ILE A 169 15.07 -27.69 16.42
C ILE A 169 15.28 -28.94 17.29
N GLU A 170 16.28 -29.76 16.95
CA GLU A 170 16.59 -31.04 17.63
C GLU A 170 17.64 -30.88 18.74
N SER A 171 18.16 -29.66 18.94
CA SER A 171 19.21 -29.40 19.92
C SER A 171 18.62 -29.29 21.32
N SER A 172 19.32 -29.85 22.32
CA SER A 172 18.98 -29.59 23.72
C SER A 172 19.15 -28.10 24.03
N TYR A 173 18.23 -27.53 24.80
CA TYR A 173 18.24 -26.11 25.17
C TYR A 173 19.32 -25.80 26.22
N THR A 174 20.58 -25.83 25.80
CA THR A 174 21.77 -25.62 26.64
C THR A 174 22.03 -24.13 26.91
N THR A 175 22.86 -23.83 27.92
CA THR A 175 23.28 -22.45 28.27
C THR A 175 23.99 -21.74 27.11
N SER A 176 24.76 -22.46 26.29
CA SER A 176 25.41 -21.89 25.09
C SER A 176 24.37 -21.41 24.08
N LEU A 177 23.41 -22.27 23.75
CA LEU A 177 22.34 -21.96 22.81
C LEU A 177 21.49 -20.77 23.28
N GLN A 178 21.22 -20.71 24.59
CA GLN A 178 20.51 -19.58 25.23
C GLN A 178 21.24 -18.25 25.02
N SER A 179 22.56 -18.23 25.22
CA SER A 179 23.37 -17.01 25.06
C SER A 179 23.38 -16.49 23.62
N GLU A 180 23.46 -17.40 22.63
CA GLU A 180 23.39 -17.04 21.22
C GLU A 180 21.99 -16.53 20.81
N LEU A 181 20.93 -17.19 21.30
CA LEU A 181 19.55 -16.77 21.04
C LEU A 181 19.25 -15.39 21.65
N ALA A 182 19.79 -15.11 22.84
CA ALA A 182 19.61 -13.82 23.52
C ALA A 182 20.13 -12.62 22.72
N ILE A 183 21.20 -12.80 21.93
CA ILE A 183 21.72 -11.76 21.03
C ILE A 183 20.68 -11.42 19.96
N TRP A 184 20.07 -12.44 19.35
CA TRP A 184 19.00 -12.25 18.36
C TRP A 184 17.75 -11.65 18.98
N ASP A 185 17.38 -12.08 20.19
CA ASP A 185 16.23 -11.55 20.92
C ASP A 185 16.39 -10.06 21.20
N ALA A 186 17.56 -9.62 21.67
CA ALA A 186 17.88 -8.22 21.90
C ALA A 186 17.74 -7.38 20.61
N GLN A 187 18.34 -7.84 19.52
CA GLN A 187 18.25 -7.13 18.23
C GLN A 187 16.81 -7.09 17.70
N LEU A 188 16.07 -8.20 17.83
CA LEU A 188 14.69 -8.28 17.37
C LEU A 188 13.77 -7.38 18.18
N ALA A 189 13.99 -7.31 19.51
CA ALA A 189 13.23 -6.48 20.41
C ALA A 189 13.41 -4.99 20.12
N ILE A 190 14.65 -4.54 19.87
CA ILE A 190 14.96 -3.17 19.47
C ILE A 190 14.29 -2.83 18.14
N ALA A 191 14.49 -3.67 17.12
CA ALA A 191 13.97 -3.41 15.78
C ALA A 191 12.43 -3.44 15.74
N GLY A 192 11.82 -4.44 16.38
CA GLY A 192 10.37 -4.60 16.37
C GLY A 192 9.64 -3.58 17.23
N THR A 193 10.23 -3.11 18.34
CA THR A 193 9.68 -1.97 19.10
C THR A 193 9.54 -0.73 18.23
N ARG A 194 10.51 -0.46 17.34
CA ARG A 194 10.43 0.66 16.39
C ARG A 194 9.27 0.46 15.41
N VAL A 195 9.06 -0.75 14.87
CA VAL A 195 7.95 -1.04 13.96
C VAL A 195 6.59 -0.86 14.67
N ILE A 196 6.42 -1.45 15.86
CA ILE A 196 5.18 -1.42 16.64
C ILE A 196 4.73 0.01 16.93
N ARG A 197 5.65 0.85 17.38
CA ARG A 197 5.33 2.24 17.76
C ARG A 197 4.91 3.11 16.57
N ARG A 198 5.45 2.83 15.37
CA ARG A 198 5.10 3.57 14.15
C ARG A 198 3.72 3.16 13.66
N ARG A 199 3.42 1.86 13.67
CA ARG A 199 2.09 1.30 13.37
C ARG A 199 1.00 1.84 14.29
N GLU A 200 1.23 1.84 15.60
CA GLU A 200 0.29 2.41 16.56
C GLU A 200 0.02 3.89 16.25
N ARG A 201 1.08 4.70 16.08
CA ARG A 201 0.94 6.13 15.79
C ARG A 201 0.16 6.39 14.50
N ALA A 202 0.41 5.61 13.46
CA ALA A 202 -0.33 5.72 12.20
C ALA A 202 -1.82 5.41 12.41
N ILE A 203 -2.16 4.32 13.09
CA ILE A 203 -3.55 3.96 13.37
C ILE A 203 -4.25 5.00 14.25
N GLN A 204 -3.58 5.56 15.25
CA GLN A 204 -4.13 6.63 16.09
C GLN A 204 -4.52 7.88 15.29
N ARG A 205 -3.76 8.21 14.25
CA ARG A 205 -4.05 9.35 13.37
C ARG A 205 -5.09 9.03 12.30
N LEU A 206 -5.03 7.82 11.76
CA LEU A 206 -5.93 7.37 10.70
C LEU A 206 -7.35 7.09 11.22
N ALA A 207 -7.47 6.43 12.37
CA ALA A 207 -8.74 5.99 12.94
C ALA A 207 -9.80 7.10 13.09
N PRO A 208 -9.51 8.30 13.63
CA PRO A 208 -10.49 9.37 13.72
C PRO A 208 -10.93 9.87 12.35
N ILE A 209 -10.02 9.93 11.38
CA ILE A 209 -10.32 10.35 9.99
C ILE A 209 -11.25 9.33 9.32
N ALA A 210 -10.90 8.04 9.40
CA ALA A 210 -11.71 6.96 8.85
C ALA A 210 -13.09 6.89 9.50
N LYS A 211 -13.18 7.08 10.82
CA LYS A 211 -14.46 7.12 11.54
C LYS A 211 -15.37 8.24 11.03
N MET A 212 -14.83 9.43 10.80
CA MET A 212 -15.57 10.57 10.25
C MET A 212 -16.09 10.28 8.84
N TRP A 213 -15.24 9.76 7.94
CA TRP A 213 -15.65 9.38 6.59
C TRP A 213 -16.73 8.28 6.61
N HIS A 214 -16.54 7.25 7.43
CA HIS A 214 -17.52 6.18 7.58
C HIS A 214 -18.88 6.70 8.06
N ALA A 215 -18.89 7.58 9.06
CA ALA A 215 -20.12 8.19 9.54
C ALA A 215 -20.82 8.99 8.42
N SER A 216 -20.07 9.82 7.68
CA SER A 216 -20.61 10.56 6.54
C SER A 216 -21.23 9.66 5.47
N ILE A 217 -20.56 8.56 5.11
CA ILE A 217 -21.02 7.65 4.04
C ILE A 217 -22.21 6.80 4.49
N SER A 218 -22.19 6.34 5.74
CA SER A 218 -23.25 5.52 6.34
C SER A 218 -24.52 6.31 6.72
N GLY A 219 -24.51 7.64 6.58
CA GLY A 219 -25.57 8.52 7.09
C GLY A 219 -25.65 8.55 8.62
N SER A 220 -24.48 8.46 9.28
CA SER A 220 -24.29 8.47 10.75
C SER A 220 -25.00 7.33 11.50
N LYS A 221 -25.36 6.26 10.80
CA LYS A 221 -26.03 5.08 11.40
C LYS A 221 -25.06 4.11 12.07
N GLU A 222 -23.77 4.25 11.78
CA GLU A 222 -22.76 3.27 12.13
C GLU A 222 -21.51 3.92 12.72
N ILE A 223 -20.92 3.27 13.71
CA ILE A 223 -19.71 3.73 14.39
C ILE A 223 -18.56 2.78 14.03
N LEU A 224 -17.62 3.28 13.23
CA LEU A 224 -16.36 2.62 12.94
C LEU A 224 -15.36 2.83 14.07
N GLN A 225 -14.72 1.74 14.50
CA GLN A 225 -13.52 1.75 15.34
C GLN A 225 -12.42 0.93 14.67
N ILE A 226 -11.19 1.44 14.72
CA ILE A 226 -10.00 0.78 14.21
C ILE A 226 -9.02 0.70 15.36
N LYS A 227 -8.51 -0.50 15.64
CA LYS A 227 -7.57 -0.73 16.74
C LYS A 227 -6.34 -1.46 16.23
N TYR A 228 -5.17 -1.01 16.62
CA TYR A 228 -3.95 -1.80 16.44
C TYR A 228 -3.79 -2.72 17.65
N LEU A 229 -3.64 -4.01 17.38
CA LEU A 229 -3.48 -5.06 18.36
C LEU A 229 -2.04 -5.61 18.24
N PRO A 230 -1.08 -4.99 18.94
CA PRO A 230 0.29 -5.47 18.92
C PRO A 230 0.38 -6.83 19.62
N ASN A 231 1.21 -7.72 19.07
CA ASN A 231 1.50 -9.00 19.67
C ASN A 231 2.27 -8.84 21.00
N VAL A 232 2.88 -7.69 21.26
CA VAL A 232 3.60 -7.38 22.50
C VAL A 232 2.87 -6.26 23.24
N PRO A 233 2.80 -6.30 24.59
CA PRO A 233 2.25 -5.18 25.37
C PRO A 233 2.87 -3.84 24.98
N LEU A 234 2.03 -2.84 24.74
CA LEU A 234 2.44 -1.54 24.24
C LEU A 234 2.24 -0.45 25.29
N GLU A 235 3.34 0.11 25.79
CA GLU A 235 3.35 1.38 26.52
C GLU A 235 3.87 2.50 25.62
N GLN A 236 2.97 3.29 25.04
CA GLN A 236 3.26 4.23 23.94
C GLN A 236 4.41 5.22 24.22
N ASN A 237 4.50 5.69 25.46
CA ASN A 237 5.44 6.74 25.89
C ASN A 237 6.78 6.19 26.39
N TYR A 238 6.91 4.88 26.57
CA TYR A 238 8.10 4.25 27.17
C TYR A 238 8.64 3.14 26.27
N PRO A 239 9.49 3.49 25.28
CA PRO A 239 10.00 2.52 24.30
C PRO A 239 10.76 1.38 24.98
N GLU A 240 11.49 1.68 26.06
CA GLU A 240 12.25 0.70 26.81
C GLU A 240 11.35 -0.33 27.51
N LYS A 241 10.16 0.08 27.99
CA LYS A 241 9.19 -0.86 28.55
C LYS A 241 8.58 -1.77 27.48
N VAL A 242 8.33 -1.24 26.29
CA VAL A 242 7.88 -2.07 25.14
C VAL A 242 8.96 -3.10 24.78
N GLN A 243 10.22 -2.67 24.73
CA GLN A 243 11.35 -3.56 24.46
C GLN A 243 11.50 -4.63 25.55
N GLN A 244 11.38 -4.26 26.82
CA GLN A 244 11.44 -5.18 27.95
C GLN A 244 10.30 -6.21 27.89
N ALA A 245 9.05 -5.76 27.69
CA ALA A 245 7.90 -6.65 27.53
C ALA A 245 8.03 -7.57 26.30
N PHE A 246 8.70 -7.10 25.24
CA PHE A 246 9.01 -7.92 24.08
C PHE A 246 10.00 -9.05 24.43
N LEU A 247 11.10 -8.72 25.11
CA LEU A 247 12.10 -9.70 25.55
C LEU A 247 11.50 -10.74 26.49
N GLU A 248 10.71 -10.30 27.48
CA GLU A 248 10.01 -11.20 28.39
C GLU A 248 9.09 -12.16 27.64
N LYS A 249 8.35 -11.66 26.65
CA LYS A 249 7.45 -12.49 25.85
C LYS A 249 8.20 -13.45 24.93
N LEU A 250 9.35 -13.05 24.36
CA LEU A 250 10.24 -13.96 23.62
C LEU A 250 10.73 -15.09 24.52
N GLN A 251 11.23 -14.76 25.72
CA GLN A 251 11.69 -15.74 26.70
C GLN A 251 10.58 -16.76 27.04
N GLN A 252 9.37 -16.27 27.34
CA GLN A 252 8.18 -17.12 27.61
C GLN A 252 7.81 -18.05 26.46
N ARG A 253 8.11 -17.67 25.21
CA ARG A 253 7.75 -18.45 24.01
C ARG A 253 8.90 -19.28 23.45
N THR A 254 10.11 -19.16 24.01
CA THR A 254 11.33 -19.79 23.47
C THR A 254 11.18 -21.28 23.18
N VAL A 255 10.65 -22.05 24.12
CA VAL A 255 10.47 -23.51 23.95
C VAL A 255 9.55 -23.81 22.76
N ALA A 256 8.44 -23.07 22.63
CA ALA A 256 7.54 -23.25 21.50
C ALA A 256 8.18 -22.82 20.17
N GLU A 257 8.95 -21.73 20.17
CA GLU A 257 9.62 -21.21 18.98
C GLU A 257 10.75 -22.12 18.48
N LEU A 258 11.49 -22.76 19.39
CA LEU A 258 12.50 -23.77 19.05
C LEU A 258 11.87 -25.00 18.41
N HIS A 259 10.83 -25.56 19.04
CA HIS A 259 10.13 -26.72 18.47
C HIS A 259 9.49 -26.41 17.11
N GLN A 260 8.96 -25.21 16.90
CA GLN A 260 8.33 -24.82 15.63
C GLN A 260 9.33 -24.29 14.59
N GLY A 261 10.59 -24.05 14.96
CA GLY A 261 11.59 -23.45 14.09
C GLY A 261 11.19 -22.07 13.56
N THR A 262 10.40 -21.30 14.32
CA THR A 262 9.90 -19.98 13.90
C THR A 262 9.59 -19.07 15.07
N THR A 263 9.79 -17.77 14.86
CA THR A 263 9.42 -16.75 15.82
C THR A 263 7.89 -16.57 15.85
N LEU A 264 7.35 -16.48 17.05
CA LEU A 264 5.93 -16.32 17.39
C LEU A 264 5.64 -14.97 18.03
N VAL A 265 6.69 -14.20 18.37
CA VAL A 265 6.57 -12.90 19.04
C VAL A 265 7.05 -11.75 18.17
N GLY A 266 6.29 -10.66 18.13
CA GLY A 266 6.68 -9.39 17.52
C GLY A 266 5.83 -8.96 16.33
N PRO A 267 6.21 -7.86 15.64
CA PRO A 267 5.28 -7.16 14.76
C PRO A 267 4.82 -7.90 13.51
N HIS A 268 5.55 -8.93 13.08
CA HIS A 268 5.08 -9.83 12.03
C HIS A 268 3.84 -10.66 12.43
N ARG A 269 3.41 -10.60 13.69
CA ARG A 269 2.23 -11.28 14.25
C ARG A 269 1.13 -10.32 14.72
N ASP A 270 1.31 -9.01 14.58
CA ASP A 270 0.30 -8.03 15.00
C ASP A 270 -0.95 -8.09 14.14
N GLU A 271 -2.01 -7.47 14.63
CA GLU A 271 -3.29 -7.32 13.92
C GLU A 271 -3.77 -5.86 13.92
N VAL A 272 -4.54 -5.50 12.91
CA VAL A 272 -5.39 -4.30 12.91
C VAL A 272 -6.84 -4.77 12.93
N GLU A 273 -7.54 -4.51 14.02
CA GLU A 273 -8.93 -4.89 14.19
C GLU A 273 -9.86 -3.78 13.65
N LEU A 274 -10.83 -4.20 12.84
CA LEU A 274 -11.82 -3.35 12.20
C LEU A 274 -13.20 -3.70 12.79
N ILE A 275 -13.84 -2.73 13.44
CA ILE A 275 -15.06 -2.93 14.23
C ILE A 275 -16.14 -1.95 13.76
N ILE A 276 -17.35 -2.46 13.52
CA ILE A 276 -18.54 -1.64 13.24
C ILE A 276 -19.56 -1.93 14.34
N ASN A 277 -20.07 -0.90 15.00
CA ASN A 277 -21.09 -1.02 16.05
C ASN A 277 -20.72 -2.06 17.12
N GLN A 278 -19.46 -2.04 17.58
CA GLN A 278 -18.88 -2.97 18.57
C GLN A 278 -18.71 -4.43 18.10
N THR A 279 -19.01 -4.75 16.84
CA THR A 279 -18.83 -6.10 16.29
C THR A 279 -17.67 -6.16 15.29
N PRO A 280 -16.85 -7.23 15.27
CA PRO A 280 -15.81 -7.40 14.27
C PRO A 280 -16.36 -7.41 12.84
N ALA A 281 -15.93 -6.45 12.02
CA ALA A 281 -16.45 -6.24 10.66
C ALA A 281 -16.17 -7.44 9.74
N ARG A 282 -15.08 -8.17 9.98
CA ARG A 282 -14.70 -9.37 9.22
C ARG A 282 -15.75 -10.48 9.31
N GLN A 283 -16.31 -10.70 10.50
CA GLN A 283 -17.21 -11.82 10.79
C GLN A 283 -18.68 -11.44 10.63
N TYR A 284 -19.04 -10.21 11.02
CA TYR A 284 -20.44 -9.80 11.18
C TYR A 284 -20.86 -8.64 10.28
N GLY A 285 -19.91 -7.97 9.62
CA GLY A 285 -20.23 -6.85 8.72
C GLY A 285 -20.93 -7.31 7.45
N SER A 286 -22.06 -6.70 7.11
CA SER A 286 -22.73 -6.89 5.82
C SER A 286 -21.83 -6.42 4.66
N GLN A 287 -22.12 -6.85 3.43
CA GLN A 287 -21.32 -6.43 2.27
C GLN A 287 -21.29 -4.90 2.07
N GLY A 288 -22.42 -4.22 2.30
CA GLY A 288 -22.51 -2.76 2.20
C GLY A 288 -21.68 -2.05 3.28
N GLN A 289 -21.66 -2.59 4.51
CA GLN A 289 -20.82 -2.12 5.61
C GLN A 289 -19.33 -2.30 5.29
N GLN A 290 -18.94 -3.47 4.78
CA GLN A 290 -17.55 -3.74 4.41
C GLN A 290 -17.06 -2.78 3.32
N ARG A 291 -17.87 -2.53 2.27
CA ARG A 291 -17.55 -1.54 1.22
C ARG A 291 -17.43 -0.13 1.77
N THR A 292 -18.36 0.28 2.65
CA THR A 292 -18.34 1.60 3.29
C THR A 292 -17.09 1.78 4.15
N LEU A 293 -16.69 0.75 4.88
CA LEU A 293 -15.47 0.72 5.67
C LEU A 293 -14.23 0.88 4.81
N VAL A 294 -14.10 0.11 3.73
CA VAL A 294 -12.94 0.20 2.83
C VAL A 294 -12.85 1.57 2.19
N LEU A 295 -13.96 2.11 1.69
CA LEU A 295 -14.00 3.46 1.13
C LEU A 295 -13.55 4.50 2.17
N ALA A 296 -14.04 4.40 3.41
CA ALA A 296 -13.64 5.30 4.50
C ALA A 296 -12.15 5.18 4.85
N LEU A 297 -11.56 3.98 4.80
CA LEU A 297 -10.13 3.77 4.99
C LEU A 297 -9.32 4.47 3.89
N LYS A 298 -9.69 4.30 2.62
CA LYS A 298 -8.98 4.90 1.49
C LYS A 298 -9.05 6.43 1.49
N LEU A 299 -10.22 7.00 1.81
CA LEU A 299 -10.36 8.44 2.00
C LEU A 299 -9.55 8.95 3.20
N ALA A 300 -9.42 8.15 4.25
CA ALA A 300 -8.57 8.48 5.38
C ALA A 300 -7.08 8.42 5.04
N GLU A 301 -6.64 7.46 4.23
CA GLU A 301 -5.27 7.38 3.70
C GLU A 301 -4.93 8.63 2.89
N LEU A 302 -5.79 9.03 1.94
CA LEU A 302 -5.61 10.22 1.13
C LEU A 302 -5.37 11.46 1.99
N LYS A 303 -6.29 11.69 2.95
CA LYS A 303 -6.23 12.84 3.84
C LYS A 303 -5.01 12.79 4.75
N LEU A 304 -4.68 11.63 5.33
CA LEU A 304 -3.54 11.51 6.23
C LEU A 304 -2.21 11.72 5.50
N ILE A 305 -2.08 11.21 4.26
CA ILE A 305 -0.89 11.44 3.44
C ILE A 305 -0.74 12.92 3.14
N GLU A 306 -1.81 13.59 2.71
CA GLU A 306 -1.80 15.03 2.46
C GLU A 306 -1.41 15.84 3.71
N GLU A 307 -1.99 15.53 4.89
CA GLU A 307 -1.69 16.21 6.15
C GLU A 307 -0.23 16.05 6.60
N VAL A 308 0.44 14.94 6.26
CA VAL A 308 1.81 14.64 6.68
C VAL A 308 2.85 15.10 5.67
N VAL A 309 2.60 14.80 4.40
CA VAL A 309 3.52 15.11 3.29
C VAL A 309 3.43 16.59 2.92
N GLY A 310 2.29 17.24 3.18
CA GLY A 310 2.02 18.63 2.83
C GLY A 310 1.56 18.84 1.39
N GLU A 311 1.48 17.77 0.59
CA GLU A 311 1.00 17.80 -0.79
C GLU A 311 -0.10 16.75 -1.00
N PRO A 312 -1.12 17.02 -1.83
CA PRO A 312 -2.14 16.02 -2.16
C PRO A 312 -1.51 14.85 -2.94
N PRO A 313 -1.71 13.59 -2.50
CA PRO A 313 -1.27 12.42 -3.27
C PRO A 313 -2.13 12.22 -4.52
N LEU A 314 -1.65 11.37 -5.44
CA LEU A 314 -2.47 10.87 -6.54
C LEU A 314 -3.54 9.90 -6.02
N LEU A 315 -4.70 9.89 -6.66
CA LEU A 315 -5.74 8.90 -6.45
C LEU A 315 -5.90 8.02 -7.69
N LEU A 316 -5.82 6.71 -7.51
CA LEU A 316 -6.00 5.71 -8.56
C LEU A 316 -7.28 4.91 -8.26
N LEU A 317 -8.28 4.98 -9.13
CA LEU A 317 -9.54 4.25 -8.99
C LEU A 317 -9.61 3.15 -10.06
N ASP A 318 -9.44 1.89 -9.66
CA ASP A 318 -9.38 0.73 -10.56
C ASP A 318 -10.71 -0.04 -10.53
N ASP A 319 -11.56 0.24 -11.53
CA ASP A 319 -12.87 -0.37 -11.79
C ASP A 319 -13.83 -0.40 -10.57
N VAL A 320 -13.59 0.47 -9.58
CA VAL A 320 -14.30 0.46 -8.30
C VAL A 320 -15.62 1.22 -8.32
N LEU A 321 -15.77 2.21 -9.21
CA LEU A 321 -16.98 3.06 -9.23
C LEU A 321 -18.24 2.25 -9.57
N ALA A 322 -18.13 1.26 -10.45
CA ALA A 322 -19.26 0.40 -10.84
C ALA A 322 -19.73 -0.53 -9.70
N GLU A 323 -18.92 -0.73 -8.65
CA GLU A 323 -19.28 -1.55 -7.49
C GLU A 323 -19.95 -0.75 -6.37
N LEU A 324 -19.94 0.57 -6.47
CA LEU A 324 -20.57 1.48 -5.52
C LEU A 324 -22.01 1.78 -5.95
N ASP A 325 -22.91 1.89 -4.97
CA ASP A 325 -24.22 2.46 -5.25
C ASP A 325 -24.09 3.97 -5.58
N PRO A 326 -25.06 4.56 -6.29
CA PRO A 326 -24.97 5.95 -6.75
C PRO A 326 -24.72 6.96 -5.62
N SER A 327 -25.26 6.73 -4.42
CA SER A 327 -25.05 7.63 -3.29
C SER A 327 -23.59 7.64 -2.85
N ARG A 328 -22.97 6.45 -2.71
CA ARG A 328 -21.55 6.33 -2.34
C ARG A 328 -20.64 6.83 -3.44
N GLN A 329 -21.01 6.58 -4.69
CA GLN A 329 -20.25 7.06 -5.84
C GLN A 329 -20.19 8.59 -5.84
N ASN A 330 -21.33 9.27 -5.72
CA ASN A 330 -21.39 10.73 -5.66
C ASN A 330 -20.57 11.27 -4.48
N GLN A 331 -20.68 10.68 -3.30
CA GLN A 331 -19.86 11.10 -2.14
C GLN A 331 -18.36 10.98 -2.37
N LEU A 332 -17.90 9.90 -3.02
CA LEU A 332 -16.49 9.75 -3.39
C LEU A 332 -16.08 10.85 -4.36
N LEU A 333 -16.84 11.06 -5.43
CA LEU A 333 -16.55 12.06 -6.46
C LEU A 333 -16.58 13.49 -5.89
N ASP A 334 -17.53 13.81 -5.01
CA ASP A 334 -17.67 15.09 -4.31
C ASP A 334 -16.53 15.34 -3.32
N THR A 335 -15.96 14.29 -2.74
CA THR A 335 -14.81 14.40 -1.83
C THR A 335 -13.52 14.70 -2.60
N ILE A 336 -13.39 14.14 -3.80
CA ILE A 336 -12.20 14.25 -4.64
C ILE A 336 -12.12 15.65 -5.28
N GLN A 337 -13.23 16.10 -5.90
CA GLN A 337 -13.30 17.32 -6.72
C GLN A 337 -12.03 17.52 -7.58
N ASP A 338 -11.40 18.68 -7.50
CA ASP A 338 -10.15 19.01 -8.20
C ASP A 338 -8.94 19.03 -7.24
N ARG A 339 -9.12 18.56 -6.00
CA ARG A 339 -8.06 18.59 -4.97
C ARG A 339 -6.98 17.55 -5.22
N PHE A 340 -7.38 16.36 -5.65
CA PHE A 340 -6.47 15.25 -5.94
C PHE A 340 -6.44 14.98 -7.43
N GLN A 341 -5.23 14.84 -7.99
CA GLN A 341 -5.13 14.29 -9.34
C GLN A 341 -5.60 12.84 -9.31
N THR A 342 -6.60 12.53 -10.11
CA THR A 342 -7.32 11.26 -10.06
C THR A 342 -7.30 10.58 -11.42
N ILE A 343 -6.84 9.33 -11.46
CA ILE A 343 -6.86 8.47 -12.64
C ILE A 343 -7.86 7.34 -12.38
N ILE A 344 -8.86 7.22 -13.24
CA ILE A 344 -10.00 6.32 -13.08
C ILE A 344 -10.05 5.35 -14.24
N THR A 345 -10.27 4.07 -13.97
CA THR A 345 -10.60 3.10 -15.01
C THR A 345 -12.09 2.78 -15.00
N THR A 346 -12.65 2.58 -16.19
CA THR A 346 -14.02 2.11 -16.35
C THR A 346 -14.18 1.36 -17.67
N THR A 347 -15.22 0.54 -17.78
CA THR A 347 -15.66 -0.03 -19.06
C THR A 347 -16.56 0.92 -19.84
N HIS A 348 -17.29 1.80 -19.16
CA HIS A 348 -18.23 2.72 -19.78
C HIS A 348 -18.35 4.04 -19.00
N LEU A 349 -18.74 5.10 -19.71
CA LEU A 349 -18.85 6.45 -19.14
C LEU A 349 -20.17 6.71 -18.40
N GLY A 350 -21.12 5.77 -18.46
CA GLY A 350 -22.47 5.98 -17.90
C GLY A 350 -22.53 6.20 -16.38
N ALA A 351 -21.44 5.90 -15.67
CA ALA A 351 -21.33 6.18 -14.24
C ALA A 351 -21.05 7.67 -13.94
N PHE A 352 -20.64 8.48 -14.92
CA PHE A 352 -20.25 9.87 -14.70
C PHE A 352 -21.32 10.84 -15.21
N ASP A 353 -21.54 11.92 -14.46
CA ASP A 353 -22.37 13.03 -14.92
C ASP A 353 -21.65 13.89 -15.97
N SER A 354 -22.39 14.81 -16.60
CA SER A 354 -21.86 15.69 -17.65
C SER A 354 -20.77 16.65 -17.14
N GLN A 355 -20.84 17.08 -15.88
CA GLN A 355 -19.85 17.97 -15.29
C GLN A 355 -18.50 17.25 -15.12
N TRP A 356 -18.52 15.99 -14.68
CA TRP A 356 -17.35 15.15 -14.58
C TRP A 356 -16.73 14.89 -15.94
N LEU A 357 -17.53 14.50 -16.93
CA LEU A 357 -17.03 14.23 -18.28
C LEU A 357 -16.38 15.47 -18.90
N ASN A 358 -16.97 16.65 -18.74
CA ASN A 358 -16.45 17.90 -19.30
C ASN A 358 -15.18 18.41 -18.59
N SER A 359 -14.97 18.03 -17.33
CA SER A 359 -13.81 18.43 -16.53
C SER A 359 -12.72 17.36 -16.45
N SER A 360 -12.88 16.26 -17.20
CA SER A 360 -11.95 15.14 -17.22
C SER A 360 -11.28 14.98 -18.59
N GLN A 361 -10.02 14.59 -18.58
CA GLN A 361 -9.34 14.08 -19.76
C GLN A 361 -9.77 12.62 -19.98
N ILE A 362 -10.37 12.32 -21.14
CA ILE A 362 -10.83 10.98 -21.46
C ILE A 362 -9.85 10.33 -22.43
N PHE A 363 -9.45 9.10 -22.11
CA PHE A 363 -8.66 8.26 -22.99
C PHE A 363 -9.35 6.91 -23.20
N TYR A 364 -9.17 6.36 -24.39
CA TYR A 364 -9.61 5.02 -24.76
C TYR A 364 -8.42 4.07 -24.76
N VAL A 365 -8.59 2.90 -24.14
CA VAL A 365 -7.54 1.88 -24.00
C VAL A 365 -7.95 0.63 -24.76
N LYS A 366 -7.14 0.24 -25.75
CA LYS A 366 -7.34 -0.98 -26.54
C LYS A 366 -5.99 -1.66 -26.76
N SER A 367 -5.87 -2.92 -26.36
CA SER A 367 -4.72 -3.79 -26.61
C SER A 367 -3.36 -3.20 -26.20
N GLY A 368 -3.31 -2.46 -25.08
CA GLY A 368 -2.09 -1.81 -24.61
C GLY A 368 -1.71 -0.53 -25.36
N GLU A 369 -2.67 0.11 -26.01
CA GLU A 369 -2.52 1.43 -26.64
C GLU A 369 -3.57 2.39 -26.07
N ILE A 370 -3.19 3.67 -25.94
CA ILE A 370 -4.03 4.75 -25.39
C ILE A 370 -4.21 5.84 -26.43
N SER A 371 -5.47 6.14 -26.76
CA SER A 371 -5.86 7.17 -27.72
C SER A 371 -6.86 8.16 -27.11
N THR A 372 -6.91 9.38 -27.64
CA THR A 372 -7.95 10.38 -27.31
C THR A 372 -9.24 10.15 -28.10
N GLU A 373 -9.15 9.49 -29.26
CA GLU A 373 -10.30 9.13 -30.09
C GLU A 373 -10.82 7.73 -29.74
N LYS A 374 -12.14 7.57 -29.79
CA LYS A 374 -12.79 6.27 -29.63
C LYS A 374 -12.55 5.46 -30.90
N VAL A 375 -11.45 4.70 -30.92
CA VAL A 375 -11.15 3.78 -32.03
C VAL A 375 -12.29 2.75 -32.13
N GLY A 376 -12.84 2.58 -33.33
CA GLY A 376 -14.01 1.74 -33.62
C GLY A 376 -14.04 0.43 -32.81
N ILE A 377 -15.17 0.24 -32.12
CA ILE A 377 -15.51 -0.98 -31.38
C ILE A 377 -15.72 -2.11 -32.39
#